data_AF-A0A7X6Z0S5-F1
#
_entry.id   AF-A0A7X6Z0S5-F1
#
_cell.length_a   1.000
_cell.length_b   1.000
_cell.length_c   1.000
_cell.angle_alpha   90.00
_cell.angle_beta   90.00
_cell.angle_gamma   90.00
#
_symmetry.space_group_name_H-M   'P 1'
#
loop_
_entity.id
_entity.type
_entity.pdbx_description
1 polymer ?
#
loop_
_entity_poly.entity_id
_entity_poly.type
_entity_poly.pdbx_seq_one_letter_code
_entity_poly.pdbx_strand_id
1 'polypeptide(L)'
;MLALGKERGFETKNLGGHSGYIEYGEGDDYVAVLGHLDVVPVGEGWTKNPHGEVVGERIYGRGTMDDKGPMMAAFHGLMAIKEEKPKLTHRIRLI
;
A
#
# COMPACT_ATOMS: atom_id res chain seq x y z
N MET A 1 -3.72 -0.14 6.59
CA MET A 1 -4.05 -0.08 5.15
C MET A 1 -5.35 -0.79 4.79
N LEU A 2 -5.63 -2.00 5.32
CA LEU A 2 -6.86 -2.77 5.01
C LEU A 2 -8.17 -2.00 5.17
N ALA A 3 -8.32 -1.19 6.23
CA ALA A 3 -9.53 -0.36 6.41
C ALA A 3 -9.77 0.59 5.24
N LEU A 4 -8.71 1.20 4.70
CA LEU A 4 -8.77 2.08 3.53
C LEU A 4 -9.20 1.30 2.28
N GLY A 5 -8.66 0.09 2.09
CA GLY A 5 -9.10 -0.80 1.00
C GLY A 5 -10.60 -1.10 1.07
N LYS A 6 -11.09 -1.46 2.27
CA LYS A 6 -12.51 -1.73 2.50
C LYS A 6 -13.39 -0.50 2.25
N GLU A 7 -12.99 0.67 2.72
CA GLU A 7 -13.68 1.95 2.48
C GLU A 7 -13.79 2.26 0.99
N ARG A 8 -12.75 1.94 0.21
CA ARG A 8 -12.73 2.09 -1.26
C ARG A 8 -13.42 0.94 -2.00
N GLY A 9 -14.12 0.06 -1.28
CA GLY A 9 -14.91 -1.04 -1.84
C GLY A 9 -14.07 -2.14 -2.47
N PHE A 10 -12.87 -2.40 -1.94
CA PHE A 10 -12.10 -3.59 -2.27
C PHE A 10 -12.36 -4.69 -1.25
N GLU A 11 -12.17 -5.93 -1.68
CA GLU A 11 -12.08 -7.07 -0.76
C GLU A 11 -10.77 -6.97 0.02
N THR A 12 -10.83 -7.22 1.33
CA THR A 12 -9.66 -7.14 2.19
C THR A 12 -9.63 -8.31 3.16
N LYS A 13 -8.43 -8.83 3.42
CA LYS A 13 -8.26 -9.95 4.35
C LYS A 13 -7.12 -9.67 5.32
N ASN A 14 -7.37 -9.91 6.60
CA ASN A 14 -6.34 -9.94 7.63
C ASN A 14 -6.00 -11.41 7.92
N LEU A 15 -4.72 -11.75 7.89
CA LEU A 15 -4.19 -13.10 8.13
C LEU A 15 -3.54 -13.16 9.51
N GLY A 16 -4.38 -13.20 10.55
CA GLY A 16 -3.94 -13.38 11.94
C GLY A 16 -3.11 -12.23 12.51
N GLY A 17 -3.16 -11.04 11.92
CA GLY A 17 -2.39 -9.86 12.33
C GLY A 17 -0.94 -9.86 11.82
N HIS A 18 -0.51 -10.89 11.08
CA HIS A 18 0.86 -10.99 10.55
C HIS A 18 0.99 -10.40 9.15
N SER A 19 -0.03 -10.59 8.33
CA SER A 19 -0.11 -10.02 6.99
C SER A 19 -1.56 -9.73 6.64
N GLY A 20 -1.78 -9.03 5.54
CA GLY A 20 -3.11 -8.85 5.01
C GLY A 20 -3.06 -8.33 3.60
N TYR A 21 -4.12 -8.53 2.84
CA TYR A 21 -4.15 -8.10 1.46
C TYR A 21 -5.41 -7.33 1.09
N ILE A 22 -5.27 -6.50 0.06
CA ILE A 22 -6.35 -5.81 -0.66
C ILE A 22 -6.44 -6.46 -2.05
N GLU A 23 -7.63 -6.89 -2.45
CA GLU A 23 -7.86 -7.67 -3.67
C GLU A 23 -8.84 -6.98 -4.63
N TYR A 24 -8.57 -7.11 -5.94
CA TYR A 24 -9.46 -6.67 -7.01
C TYR A 24 -9.43 -7.62 -8.21
N GLY A 25 -10.59 -7.88 -8.81
CA GLY A 25 -10.74 -8.76 -9.96
C GLY A 25 -11.02 -10.22 -9.58
N GLU A 26 -11.06 -11.08 -10.59
CA GLU A 26 -11.38 -12.51 -10.50
C GLU A 26 -10.35 -13.34 -11.27
N GLY A 27 -10.39 -14.67 -11.11
CA GLY A 27 -9.47 -15.63 -11.75
C GLY A 27 -8.77 -16.53 -10.74
N ASP A 28 -8.29 -17.70 -11.17
CA ASP A 28 -7.69 -18.70 -10.27
C ASP A 28 -6.31 -18.27 -9.76
N ASP A 29 -5.55 -17.58 -10.62
CA ASP A 29 -4.24 -17.01 -10.32
C ASP A 29 -4.30 -15.50 -10.04
N TYR A 30 -3.22 -14.95 -9.48
CA TYR A 30 -3.13 -13.54 -9.13
C TYR A 30 -1.76 -12.91 -9.38
N VAL A 31 -1.77 -11.61 -9.67
CA VAL A 31 -0.57 -10.77 -9.63
C VAL A 31 -0.40 -10.23 -8.21
N ALA A 32 0.75 -10.47 -7.61
CA ALA A 32 1.08 -10.00 -6.27
C ALA A 32 1.93 -8.73 -6.33
N VAL A 33 1.49 -7.69 -5.62
CA VAL A 33 2.32 -6.55 -5.24
C VAL A 33 2.64 -6.71 -3.77
N LEU A 34 3.88 -7.11 -3.49
CA LEU A 34 4.37 -7.36 -2.14
C LEU A 34 5.01 -6.10 -1.59
N GLY A 35 4.64 -5.71 -0.37
CA GLY A 35 5.37 -4.70 0.38
C GLY A 35 5.35 -4.96 1.87
N HIS A 36 5.84 -3.99 2.64
CA HIS A 36 5.85 -4.09 4.10
C HIS A 36 5.42 -2.78 4.76
N LEU A 37 4.93 -2.88 5.99
CA LEU A 37 4.38 -1.74 6.74
C LEU A 37 5.14 -1.46 8.02
N ASP A 38 5.98 -2.39 8.46
CA ASP A 38 6.92 -2.14 9.53
C ASP A 38 7.99 -1.14 9.08
N VAL A 39 8.70 -0.61 10.05
CA VAL A 39 9.77 0.33 9.82
C VAL A 39 10.88 0.05 10.80
N VAL A 40 12.11 0.29 10.39
CA VAL A 40 13.23 0.31 11.33
C VAL A 40 13.04 1.42 12.37
N PRO A 41 13.67 1.32 13.56
CA PRO A 41 13.60 2.34 14.58
C PRO A 41 13.97 3.74 14.05
N VAL A 42 13.34 4.76 14.65
CA VAL A 42 13.76 6.14 14.42
C VAL A 42 15.11 6.33 15.10
N GLY A 43 16.16 6.51 14.30
CA GLY A 43 17.49 6.86 14.79
C GLY A 43 17.64 8.37 15.05
N GLU A 44 18.86 8.79 15.33
CA GLU A 44 19.23 10.19 15.56
C GLU A 44 19.55 10.92 14.24
N GLY A 45 19.83 12.23 14.32
CA GLY A 45 20.34 13.03 13.19
C GLY A 45 19.29 13.53 12.21
N TRP A 46 18.00 13.39 12.52
CA TRP A 46 16.93 13.94 11.72
C TRP A 46 16.94 15.47 11.72
N THR A 47 16.98 16.07 10.53
CA THR A 47 16.83 17.52 10.32
C THR A 47 15.39 17.93 9.98
N LYS A 48 14.50 16.93 9.94
CA LYS A 48 13.10 16.93 9.49
C LYS A 48 12.28 15.99 10.36
N ASN A 49 10.97 16.16 10.49
CA ASN A 49 10.14 15.32 11.36
C ASN A 49 10.19 13.83 10.93
N PRO A 50 10.74 12.92 11.75
CA PRO A 50 10.79 11.49 11.43
C PRO A 50 9.42 10.81 11.37
N HIS A 51 8.37 11.43 11.92
CA HIS A 51 7.03 10.88 11.94
C HIS A 51 6.13 11.36 10.79
N GLY A 52 6.63 12.26 9.95
CA GLY A 52 5.89 12.76 8.80
C GLY A 52 5.88 14.29 8.73
N GLU A 53 6.43 14.83 7.66
CA GLU A 53 6.20 16.20 7.23
C GLU A 53 6.40 16.34 5.72
N VAL A 54 5.74 17.33 5.12
CA VAL A 54 5.94 17.70 3.72
C VAL A 54 6.71 19.01 3.68
N VAL A 55 7.85 19.03 2.99
CA VAL A 55 8.68 20.23 2.83
C VAL A 55 9.00 20.40 1.35
N GLY A 56 8.35 21.38 0.73
CA GLY A 56 8.37 21.54 -0.72
C GLY A 56 7.77 20.32 -1.41
N GLU A 57 8.50 19.76 -2.36
CA GLU A 57 8.09 18.58 -3.14
C GLU A 57 8.50 17.25 -2.49
N ARG A 58 9.02 17.28 -1.26
CA ARG A 58 9.51 16.09 -0.57
C ARG A 58 8.65 15.78 0.64
N ILE A 59 8.35 14.49 0.80
CA ILE A 59 7.75 13.93 2.02
C ILE A 59 8.90 13.34 2.84
N TYR A 60 9.04 13.77 4.10
CA TYR A 60 10.01 13.25 5.05
C TYR A 60 9.29 12.43 6.11
N GLY A 61 9.88 11.31 6.48
CA GLY A 61 9.35 10.43 7.50
C GLY A 61 9.95 9.02 7.38
N ARG A 62 10.11 8.35 8.51
CA ARG A 62 10.47 6.94 8.54
C ARG A 62 9.29 6.14 7.97
N GLY A 63 9.57 5.32 6.97
CA GLY A 63 8.53 4.61 6.23
C GLY A 63 8.12 5.29 4.92
N THR A 64 8.48 6.56 4.69
CA THR A 64 8.01 7.27 3.50
C THR A 64 8.52 6.64 2.20
N MET A 65 9.81 6.33 2.11
CA MET A 65 10.37 5.64 0.93
C MET A 65 10.37 4.12 1.09
N ASP A 66 10.52 3.63 2.32
CA ASP A 66 10.67 2.20 2.63
C ASP A 66 9.78 1.86 3.83
N ASP A 67 8.53 1.41 3.64
CA ASP A 67 7.88 1.11 2.34
C ASP A 67 6.41 1.59 2.25
N LYS A 68 6.00 2.45 3.17
CA LYS A 68 4.62 2.96 3.22
C LYS A 68 4.28 3.81 1.99
N GLY A 69 5.20 4.63 1.49
CA GLY A 69 4.97 5.45 0.29
C GLY A 69 4.78 4.62 -0.97
N PRO A 70 5.72 3.71 -1.31
CA PRO A 70 5.52 2.81 -2.46
C PRO A 70 4.25 1.96 -2.34
N MET A 71 3.92 1.44 -1.15
CA MET A 71 2.66 0.71 -0.96
C MET A 71 1.42 1.58 -1.19
N MET A 72 1.44 2.84 -0.74
CA MET A 72 0.37 3.78 -1.07
C MET A 72 0.30 4.07 -2.57
N ALA A 73 1.44 4.24 -3.26
CA ALA A 73 1.47 4.43 -4.70
C ALA A 73 0.86 3.23 -5.45
N ALA A 74 1.20 2.00 -5.05
CA ALA A 74 0.62 0.78 -5.60
C ALA A 74 -0.90 0.69 -5.35
N PHE A 75 -1.37 1.11 -4.17
CA PHE A 75 -2.81 1.17 -3.88
C PHE A 75 -3.55 2.19 -4.74
N HIS A 76 -2.96 3.36 -4.98
CA HIS A 76 -3.49 4.32 -5.95
C HIS A 76 -3.51 3.76 -7.38
N GLY A 77 -2.47 3.00 -7.77
CA GLY A 77 -2.47 2.26 -9.04
C GLY A 77 -3.62 1.27 -9.14
N LEU A 78 -3.90 0.51 -8.07
CA LEU A 78 -5.04 -0.41 -8.05
C LEU A 78 -6.39 0.31 -8.13
N MET A 79 -6.52 1.47 -7.49
CA MET A 79 -7.71 2.32 -7.62
C MET A 79 -7.93 2.78 -9.06
N ALA A 80 -6.87 3.21 -9.75
CA ALA A 80 -6.95 3.59 -11.16
C ALA A 80 -7.38 2.41 -12.04
N ILE A 81 -6.81 1.21 -11.81
CA ILE A 81 -7.23 -0.01 -12.52
C ILE A 81 -8.72 -0.30 -12.28
N LYS A 82 -9.19 -0.15 -11.05
CA LYS A 82 -10.61 -0.36 -10.71
C LYS A 82 -11.53 0.65 -11.39
N GLU A 83 -11.09 1.89 -11.55
CA GLU A 83 -11.84 2.95 -12.20
C GLU A 83 -11.97 2.72 -13.72
N GLU A 84 -10.87 2.36 -14.37
CA GLU A 84 -10.81 2.06 -15.81
C GLU A 84 -11.52 0.76 -16.20
N LYS A 85 -11.72 -0.16 -15.23
CA LYS A 85 -12.39 -1.46 -15.41
C LYS A 85 -11.89 -2.24 -16.64
N PRO A 86 -10.56 -2.40 -16.83
CA PRO A 86 -10.06 -3.18 -17.94
C PRO A 86 -10.46 -4.65 -17.79
N LYS A 87 -10.45 -5.41 -18.89
CA LYS A 87 -10.61 -6.86 -18.83
C LYS A 87 -9.37 -7.47 -18.20
N LEU A 88 -9.48 -7.87 -16.93
CA LEU A 88 -8.44 -8.57 -16.20
C LEU A 88 -8.50 -10.08 -16.48
N THR A 89 -7.35 -10.72 -16.63
CA THR A 89 -7.23 -12.19 -16.72
C THR A 89 -6.79 -12.84 -15.41
N HIS A 90 -6.29 -12.03 -14.48
CA HIS A 90 -5.83 -12.42 -13.15
C HIS A 90 -6.35 -11.39 -12.16
N ARG A 91 -6.68 -11.83 -10.94
CA ARG A 91 -6.95 -10.89 -9.85
C ARG A 91 -5.63 -10.25 -9.39
N ILE A 92 -5.70 -9.09 -8.77
CA ILE A 92 -4.54 -8.37 -8.25
C ILE A 92 -4.63 -8.34 -6.72
N ARG A 93 -3.52 -8.62 -6.04
CA ARG A 93 -3.39 -8.52 -4.58
C ARG A 93 -2.26 -7.56 -4.21
N LEU A 94 -2.57 -6.53 -3.43
CA LEU A 94 -1.57 -5.85 -2.61
C LEU A 94 -1.44 -6.61 -1.31
N ILE A 95 -0.27 -7.12 -0.97
CA ILE A 95 0.01 -7.95 0.20
C ILE A 95 1.04 -7.24 1.09
#